data_AF-A0A3B8Q670-F1
#
_entry.id   AF-A0A3B8Q670-F1
#
_cell.length_a   1.000
_cell.length_b   1.000
_cell.length_c   1.000
_cell.angle_alpha   90.00
_cell.angle_beta   90.00
_cell.angle_gamma   90.00
#
_symmetry.space_group_name_H-M   'P 1'
#
loop_
_entity.id
_entity.type
_entity.pdbx_description
1 polymer ?
#
loop_
_entity_poly.entity_id
_entity_poly.type
_entity_poly.pdbx_seq_one_letter_code
_entity_poly.pdbx_strand_id
1 'polypeptide(L)'
;SREDVVRRINLRVDALFAAVLIEVTRSLTNRGLERNRTATQAIGYRQVLELLRGERSRLETIELVKVRTRQFAKRQLTWFQGQMDLRWLEVPSSESPSETAKRIAALLKP
;
A
#
# COMPACT_ATOMS: atom_id res chain seq x y z
N SER A 1 5.15 -5.58 14.81
CA SER A 1 6.41 -6.25 14.38
C SER A 1 6.57 -6.21 12.87
N ARG A 2 7.77 -6.49 12.34
CA ARG A 2 8.02 -6.58 10.88
C ARG A 2 7.15 -7.63 10.19
N GLU A 3 6.96 -8.77 10.83
CA GLU A 3 6.12 -9.87 10.33
C GLU A 3 4.66 -9.45 10.22
N ASP A 4 4.15 -8.71 11.20
CA ASP A 4 2.78 -8.21 11.17
C ASP A 4 2.53 -7.25 9.99
N VAL A 5 3.48 -6.37 9.70
CA VAL A 5 3.41 -5.47 8.53
C VAL A 5 3.37 -6.26 7.22
N VAL A 6 4.21 -7.28 7.08
CA VAL A 6 4.24 -8.15 5.90
C VAL A 6 2.90 -8.87 5.72
N ARG A 7 2.37 -9.46 6.79
CA ARG A 7 1.09 -10.15 6.81
C ARG A 7 -0.06 -9.23 6.39
N ARG A 8 -0.15 -8.04 6.98
CA ARG A 8 -1.19 -7.04 6.66
C ARG A 8 -1.10 -6.54 5.22
N ILE A 9 0.11 -6.33 4.71
CA ILE A 9 0.32 -5.95 3.31
C ILE A 9 -0.21 -7.04 2.37
N ASN A 10 0.14 -8.30 2.62
CA ASN A 10 -0.30 -9.40 1.77
C ASN A 10 -1.84 -9.50 1.75
N LEU A 11 -2.47 -9.53 2.93
CA LEU A 11 -3.94 -9.57 3.07
C LEU A 11 -4.62 -8.40 2.35
N ARG A 12 -4.08 -7.18 2.48
CA ARG A 12 -4.62 -6.00 1.82
C ARG A 12 -4.51 -6.09 0.30
N VAL A 13 -3.39 -6.59 -0.22
CA VAL A 13 -3.21 -6.75 -1.67
C VAL A 13 -4.17 -7.82 -2.20
N ASP A 14 -4.29 -8.95 -1.52
CA ASP A 14 -5.25 -10.00 -1.91
C ASP A 14 -6.68 -9.45 -1.94
N ALA A 15 -7.09 -8.69 -0.91
CA ALA A 15 -8.39 -8.04 -0.86
C ALA A 15 -8.59 -7.01 -1.99
N LEU A 16 -7.57 -6.22 -2.35
CA LEU A 16 -7.65 -5.25 -3.46
C LEU A 16 -7.89 -5.94 -4.81
N PHE A 17 -7.25 -7.09 -5.05
CA PHE A 17 -7.42 -7.88 -6.28
C PHE A 17 -8.68 -8.73 -6.29
N ALA A 18 -9.25 -9.05 -5.13
CA ALA A 18 -10.56 -9.69 -4.98
C ALA A 18 -11.72 -8.70 -5.12
N ALA A 19 -11.49 -7.44 -4.74
CA ALA A 19 -12.45 -6.34 -4.91
C ALA A 19 -12.37 -5.78 -6.35
N VAL A 20 -11.95 -4.53 -6.52
CA VAL A 20 -12.17 -3.75 -7.76
C VAL A 20 -10.90 -3.14 -8.37
N LEU A 21 -9.69 -3.50 -7.92
CA LEU A 21 -8.47 -2.83 -8.42
C LEU A 21 -8.30 -2.94 -9.95
N ILE A 22 -8.61 -4.10 -10.53
CA ILE A 22 -8.52 -4.31 -11.98
C ILE A 22 -9.56 -3.44 -12.72
N GLU A 23 -10.79 -3.40 -12.23
CA GLU A 23 -11.88 -2.62 -12.83
C GLU A 23 -11.62 -1.12 -12.74
N VAL A 24 -11.21 -0.63 -11.55
CA VAL A 24 -10.83 0.77 -11.35
C VAL A 24 -9.69 1.16 -12.28
N THR A 25 -8.67 0.30 -12.43
CA THR A 25 -7.55 0.60 -13.35
C THR A 25 -8.04 0.68 -14.80
N ARG A 26 -8.89 -0.25 -15.24
CA ARG A 26 -9.48 -0.22 -16.59
C ARG A 26 -10.29 1.05 -16.83
N SER A 27 -11.13 1.45 -15.87
CA SER A 27 -11.89 2.71 -15.93
C SER A 27 -10.98 3.93 -16.02
N LEU A 28 -9.91 3.96 -15.23
CA LEU A 28 -8.94 5.05 -15.25
C LEU A 28 -8.13 5.09 -16.57
N THR A 29 -7.83 3.94 -17.18
CA THR A 29 -7.22 3.89 -18.52
C THR A 29 -8.07 4.64 -19.55
N ASN A 30 -9.40 4.41 -19.55
CA ASN A 30 -10.34 5.12 -20.42
C ASN A 30 -10.36 6.64 -20.15
N ARG A 31 -10.00 7.06 -18.92
CA ARG A 31 -9.90 8.47 -18.51
C ARG A 31 -8.50 9.07 -18.71
N GLY A 32 -7.59 8.36 -19.38
CA GLY A 32 -6.25 8.84 -19.71
C GLY A 32 -5.19 8.55 -18.66
N LEU A 33 -5.37 7.56 -17.78
CA LEU A 33 -4.35 7.12 -16.82
C LEU A 33 -3.00 6.89 -17.52
N GLU A 34 -2.97 6.20 -18.66
CA GLU A 34 -1.74 5.91 -19.40
C GLU A 34 -0.99 7.15 -19.89
N ARG A 35 -1.68 8.28 -20.07
CA ARG A 35 -1.08 9.57 -20.45
C ARG A 35 -0.46 10.30 -19.24
N ASN A 36 -0.75 9.86 -18.02
CA ASN A 36 -0.21 10.45 -16.80
C ASN A 36 1.09 9.75 -16.38
N ARG A 37 2.23 10.45 -16.56
CA ARG A 37 3.56 9.92 -16.23
C ARG A 37 3.72 9.49 -14.78
N THR A 38 3.05 10.15 -13.83
CA THR A 38 3.22 9.86 -12.40
C THR A 38 2.27 8.76 -11.92
N ALA A 39 0.98 8.86 -12.27
CA ALA A 39 -0.04 7.92 -11.82
C ALA A 39 0.18 6.51 -12.38
N THR A 40 0.71 6.39 -13.61
CA THR A 40 1.08 5.09 -14.20
C THR A 40 2.18 4.35 -13.47
N GLN A 41 2.99 5.04 -12.66
CA GLN A 41 4.09 4.44 -11.90
C GLN A 41 3.67 4.00 -10.50
N ALA A 42 2.45 4.32 -10.07
CA ALA A 42 1.94 3.93 -8.76
C ALA A 42 1.87 2.40 -8.64
N ILE A 43 2.32 1.89 -7.48
CA ILE A 43 2.28 0.46 -7.15
C ILE A 43 0.83 -0.01 -7.17
N GLY A 44 0.57 -1.15 -7.81
CA GLY A 44 -0.78 -1.62 -8.10
C GLY A 44 -1.18 -1.25 -9.53
N TYR A 45 -1.35 0.04 -9.81
CA TYR A 45 -1.79 0.51 -11.14
C TYR A 45 -0.83 0.11 -12.25
N ARG A 46 0.48 0.31 -12.06
CA ARG A 46 1.48 -0.09 -13.07
C ARG A 46 1.37 -1.58 -13.40
N GLN A 47 1.33 -2.41 -12.36
CA GLN A 47 1.30 -3.87 -12.50
C GLN A 47 0.00 -4.33 -13.17
N VAL A 48 -1.13 -3.69 -12.82
CA VAL A 48 -2.42 -4.01 -13.45
C VAL A 48 -2.47 -3.55 -14.91
N LEU A 49 -1.85 -2.42 -15.28
CA LEU A 49 -1.72 -2.04 -16.70
C LEU A 49 -0.91 -3.09 -17.48
N GLU A 50 0.20 -3.56 -16.91
CA GLU A 50 1.03 -4.63 -17.50
C GLU A 50 0.22 -5.95 -17.64
N LEU A 51 -0.61 -6.31 -16.65
CA LEU A 51 -1.57 -7.43 -16.73
C LEU A 51 -2.59 -7.22 -17.85
N LEU A 52 -3.19 -6.03 -17.96
CA LEU A 52 -4.21 -5.71 -18.97
C LEU A 52 -3.65 -5.73 -20.39
N ARG A 53 -2.34 -5.48 -20.55
CA ARG A 53 -1.61 -5.62 -21.83
C ARG A 53 -1.13 -7.05 -22.12
N GLY A 54 -1.38 -8.00 -21.21
CA GLY A 54 -0.97 -9.39 -21.37
C GLY A 54 0.52 -9.66 -21.10
N GLU A 55 1.24 -8.71 -20.48
CA GLU A 55 2.68 -8.85 -20.20
C GLU A 55 2.98 -9.79 -19.02
N ARG A 56 1.98 -10.03 -18.14
CA ARG A 56 2.09 -10.88 -16.94
C ARG A 56 0.77 -11.57 -16.66
N SER A 57 0.82 -12.73 -16.00
CA SER A 57 -0.37 -13.39 -15.46
C SER A 57 -0.93 -12.65 -14.24
N ARG A 58 -2.18 -12.95 -13.88
CA ARG A 58 -2.83 -12.39 -12.68
C ARG A 58 -2.06 -12.75 -11.40
N LEU A 59 -1.58 -13.99 -11.29
CA LEU A 59 -0.85 -14.47 -10.12
C LEU A 59 0.50 -13.76 -9.96
N GLU A 60 1.29 -13.66 -11.04
CA GLU A 60 2.56 -12.92 -11.02
C GLU A 60 2.36 -11.45 -10.68
N THR A 61 1.29 -10.86 -11.19
CA THR A 61 0.92 -9.46 -10.92
C THR A 61 0.64 -9.25 -9.42
N ILE A 62 -0.17 -10.12 -8.80
CA ILE A 62 -0.48 -10.06 -7.38
C ILE A 62 0.79 -10.15 -6.54
N GLU A 63 1.63 -11.15 -6.80
CA GLU A 63 2.87 -11.35 -6.04
C GLU A 63 3.85 -10.19 -6.22
N LEU A 64 3.95 -9.64 -7.44
CA LEU A 64 4.77 -8.46 -7.69
C LEU A 64 4.27 -7.24 -6.90
N VAL A 65 2.96 -7.00 -6.85
CA VAL A 65 2.38 -5.90 -6.06
C VAL A 65 2.67 -6.10 -4.57
N LYS A 66 2.56 -7.32 -4.04
CA LYS A 66 2.93 -7.63 -2.65
C LYS A 66 4.40 -7.31 -2.38
N VAL A 67 5.32 -7.80 -3.22
CA VAL A 67 6.76 -7.53 -3.10
C VAL A 67 7.06 -6.02 -3.12
N ARG A 68 6.53 -5.30 -4.11
CA ARG A 68 6.76 -3.86 -4.28
C ARG A 68 6.21 -3.05 -3.11
N THR A 69 5.05 -3.44 -2.58
CA THR A 69 4.44 -2.79 -1.42
C THR A 69 5.27 -3.01 -0.15
N ARG A 70 5.81 -4.22 0.09
CA ARG A 70 6.71 -4.48 1.21
C ARG A 70 8.01 -3.69 1.12
N GLN A 71 8.60 -3.62 -0.07
CA GLN A 71 9.79 -2.81 -0.31
C GLN A 71 9.52 -1.31 -0.09
N PHE A 72 8.35 -0.82 -0.52
CA PHE A 72 7.94 0.55 -0.30
C PHE A 72 7.74 0.85 1.19
N ALA A 73 7.04 0.00 1.93
CA ALA A 73 6.88 0.14 3.37
C ALA A 73 8.23 0.17 4.12
N LYS A 74 9.19 -0.68 3.70
CA LYS A 74 10.57 -0.65 4.25
C LYS A 74 11.25 0.69 3.97
N ARG A 75 11.14 1.21 2.74
CA ARG A 75 11.73 2.52 2.37
C ARG A 75 11.11 3.66 3.18
N GLN A 76 9.78 3.65 3.36
CA GLN A 76 9.08 4.64 4.19
C GLN A 76 9.60 4.60 5.63
N LEU A 77 9.69 3.40 6.23
CA LEU A 77 10.20 3.24 7.60
C LEU A 77 11.64 3.76 7.73
N THR A 78 12.52 3.37 6.79
CA THR A 78 13.93 3.81 6.79
C THR A 78 14.03 5.33 6.69
N TRP A 79 13.21 5.95 5.83
CA TRP A 79 13.18 7.40 5.67
C TRP A 79 12.72 8.10 6.94
N PHE A 80 11.63 7.64 7.57
CA PHE A 80 11.14 8.21 8.82
C PHE A 80 12.15 8.09 9.97
N GLN A 81 12.84 6.96 10.08
CA GLN A 81 13.88 6.76 11.10
C GLN A 81 15.11 7.64 10.90
N GLY A 82 15.44 7.98 9.65
CA GLY A 82 16.66 8.70 9.32
C GLY A 82 16.50 10.21 9.13
N GLN A 83 15.28 10.73 8.94
CA GLN A 83 15.05 12.13 8.52
C GLN A 83 14.17 12.93 9.47
N MET A 84 13.57 12.30 10.47
CA MET A 84 12.63 12.96 11.37
C MET A 84 12.89 12.52 12.81
N ASP A 85 12.82 13.46 13.74
CA ASP A 85 12.72 13.14 15.16
C ASP A 85 11.26 12.83 15.48
N LEU A 86 10.95 11.54 15.61
CA LEU A 86 9.59 11.04 15.75
C LEU A 86 9.40 10.30 17.05
N ARG A 87 8.28 10.58 17.71
CA ARG A 87 7.75 9.71 18.76
C ARG A 87 7.02 8.54 18.11
N TRP A 88 7.65 7.37 18.11
CA TRP A 88 7.06 6.15 17.56
C TRP A 88 5.88 5.66 18.41
N LEU A 89 4.77 5.35 17.74
CA LEU A 89 3.60 4.74 18.35
C LEU A 89 3.37 3.35 17.74
N GLU A 90 3.54 2.31 18.54
CA GLU A 90 3.16 0.97 18.13
C GLU A 90 1.64 0.78 18.24
N VAL A 91 1.04 0.34 17.13
CA VAL A 91 -0.40 0.08 17.00
C VAL A 91 -0.60 -1.41 16.72
N PRO A 92 -1.05 -2.21 17.71
CA PRO A 92 -1.42 -3.61 17.51
C PRO A 92 -2.57 -3.76 16.52
N SER A 93 -2.63 -4.88 15.82
CA SER A 93 -3.73 -5.15 14.88
C SER A 93 -5.10 -5.31 15.54
N SER A 94 -5.14 -5.56 16.85
CA SER A 94 -6.36 -5.68 17.65
C SER A 94 -6.90 -4.32 18.11
N GLU A 95 -6.12 -3.25 18.00
CA GLU A 95 -6.51 -1.93 18.47
C GLU A 95 -7.39 -1.22 17.43
N SER A 96 -8.50 -0.64 17.90
CA SER A 96 -9.40 0.11 17.03
C SER A 96 -8.83 1.49 16.69
N PRO A 97 -9.20 2.08 15.52
CA PRO A 97 -8.81 3.45 15.20
C PRO A 97 -9.18 4.49 16.27
N SER A 98 -10.30 4.28 16.98
CA SER A 98 -10.76 5.15 18.05
C SER A 98 -9.83 5.11 19.26
N GLU A 99 -9.36 3.93 19.66
CA GLU A 99 -8.38 3.77 20.74
C GLU A 99 -7.04 4.41 20.38
N THR A 100 -6.56 4.19 19.15
CA THR A 100 -5.33 4.80 18.67
C THR A 100 -5.42 6.32 18.67
N ALA A 101 -6.55 6.87 18.23
CA ALA A 101 -6.79 8.32 18.27
C ALA A 101 -6.77 8.87 19.70
N LYS A 102 -7.37 8.17 20.67
CA LYS A 102 -7.33 8.55 22.10
C LYS A 102 -5.90 8.56 22.64
N ARG A 103 -5.09 7.56 22.31
CA ARG A 103 -3.67 7.52 22.71
C ARG A 103 -2.91 8.71 22.13
N ILE A 104 -3.06 8.98 20.83
CA ILE A 104 -2.43 10.15 20.19
C ILE A 104 -2.83 11.44 20.91
N ALA A 105 -4.13 11.64 21.16
CA ALA A 105 -4.62 12.83 21.86
C ALA A 105 -4.03 12.97 23.28
N ALA A 106 -3.83 11.87 24.00
CA ALA A 106 -3.19 11.89 25.32
C ALA A 106 -1.70 12.26 25.26
N LEU A 107 -1.00 11.90 24.17
CA LEU A 107 0.41 12.24 23.97
C LEU A 107 0.65 13.70 23.56
N LEU A 108 -0.40 14.38 23.08
CA LEU A 108 -0.37 15.79 22.65
C LEU A 108 -0.73 16.76 23.78
N LYS A 109 -1.15 16.27 24.95
CA LYS A 109 -1.42 17.13 26.11
C LYS A 109 -0.08 17.73 26.60
N PRO A 110 -0.05 19.05 26.88
CA PRO A 110 1.16 19.76 27.30
C PRO A 110 1.72 19.24 28.63
#